data_AF-A0A958S7A7-F1
#
_entry.id   AF-A0A958S7A7-F1
#
_cell.length_a   1.000
_cell.length_b   1.000
_cell.length_c   1.000
_cell.angle_alpha   90.00
_cell.angle_beta   90.00
_cell.angle_gamma   90.00
#
_symmetry.space_group_name_H-M   'P 1'
#
loop_
_entity.id
_entity.type
_entity.pdbx_description
1 polymer ?
#
loop_
_entity_poly.entity_id
_entity_poly.type
_entity_poly.pdbx_seq_one_letter_code
_entity_poly.pdbx_strand_id
1 'polypeptide(L)'
;MSIFEAIILAIIEGLTEFLPVSSTGHMIIGSSVMGIAEDDFTKTFTIAIQLGAILSVVAIYWKRFFQTVNFYLKLVAGFIPAAVFGLLLNDFIDSLLENVIVVATTLLLGGIVLIYVDKWFK
;
A
#
# COMPACT_ATOMS: atom_id res chain seq x y z
N MET A 1 1.28 -12.43 -16.97
CA MET A 1 0.41 -11.23 -17.06
C MET A 1 0.23 -10.72 -18.51
N SER A 2 -0.99 -10.38 -18.94
CA SER A 2 -1.33 -9.71 -20.20
C SER A 2 -1.44 -8.18 -20.04
N ILE A 3 -1.46 -7.43 -21.16
CA ILE A 3 -1.63 -5.96 -21.12
C ILE A 3 -2.96 -5.56 -20.47
N PHE A 4 -4.03 -6.33 -20.71
CA PHE A 4 -5.34 -6.06 -20.13
C PHE A 4 -5.32 -6.22 -18.61
N GLU A 5 -4.73 -7.30 -18.10
CA GLU A 5 -4.52 -7.52 -16.66
C GLU A 5 -3.67 -6.40 -16.05
N ALA A 6 -2.58 -5.99 -16.74
CA ALA A 6 -1.70 -4.91 -16.28
C ALA A 6 -2.45 -3.57 -16.14
N ILE A 7 -3.33 -3.24 -17.09
CA ILE A 7 -4.17 -2.03 -17.03
C ILE A 7 -5.13 -2.10 -15.84
N ILE A 8 -5.79 -3.25 -15.62
CA ILE A 8 -6.71 -3.43 -14.48
C ILE A 8 -5.96 -3.23 -13.16
N LEU A 9 -4.82 -3.90 -12.99
CA LEU A 9 -4.00 -3.78 -11.79
C LEU A 9 -3.49 -2.34 -11.59
N ALA A 10 -3.07 -1.65 -12.65
CA ALA A 10 -2.66 -0.24 -12.55
C ALA A 10 -3.81 0.70 -12.14
N ILE A 11 -5.03 0.44 -12.62
CA ILE A 11 -6.22 1.21 -12.19
C ILE A 11 -6.54 0.92 -10.73
N ILE A 12 -6.51 -0.35 -10.30
CA ILE A 12 -6.74 -0.73 -8.90
C ILE A 12 -5.74 0.00 -8.01
N GLU A 13 -4.45 -0.11 -8.29
CA GLU A 13 -3.37 0.55 -7.56
C GLU A 13 -3.60 2.06 -7.48
N GLY A 14 -3.76 2.73 -8.63
CA GLY A 14 -3.91 4.19 -8.67
C GLY A 14 -5.13 4.72 -7.93
N LEU A 15 -6.22 3.93 -7.84
CA LEU A 15 -7.42 4.31 -7.09
C LEU A 15 -7.29 4.02 -5.59
N THR A 16 -6.62 2.92 -5.21
CA THR A 16 -6.67 2.40 -3.84
C THR A 16 -5.49 2.81 -2.98
N GLU A 17 -4.35 3.20 -3.56
CA GLU A 17 -3.13 3.52 -2.80
C GLU A 17 -3.31 4.73 -1.87
N PHE A 18 -4.09 5.73 -2.30
CA PHE A 18 -4.30 6.95 -1.51
C PHE A 18 -5.52 6.89 -0.60
N LEU A 19 -6.40 5.90 -0.82
CA LEU A 19 -7.59 5.69 -0.02
C LEU A 19 -7.27 4.74 1.15
N PRO A 20 -7.89 4.91 2.33
CA PRO A 20 -7.65 4.04 3.47
C PRO A 20 -8.41 2.70 3.32
N VAL A 21 -8.16 1.99 2.21
CA VAL A 21 -8.86 0.76 1.79
C VAL A 21 -7.92 -0.39 1.45
N SER A 22 -6.60 -0.22 1.65
CA SER A 22 -5.51 -1.17 1.32
C SER A 22 -5.43 -1.57 -0.16
N SER A 23 -4.48 -0.96 -0.88
CA SER A 23 -4.11 -1.34 -2.24
C SER A 23 -3.61 -2.78 -2.32
N THR A 24 -2.73 -3.19 -1.39
CA THR A 24 -2.20 -4.57 -1.32
C THR A 24 -3.30 -5.62 -1.31
N GLY A 25 -4.35 -5.43 -0.50
CA GLY A 25 -5.47 -6.36 -0.45
C GLY A 25 -6.25 -6.43 -1.76
N HIS A 26 -6.56 -5.29 -2.37
CA HIS A 26 -7.25 -5.24 -3.66
C HIS A 26 -6.42 -5.85 -4.80
N MET A 27 -5.10 -5.68 -4.77
CA MET A 27 -4.16 -6.25 -5.73
C MET A 27 -4.06 -7.77 -5.62
N ILE A 28 -4.00 -8.31 -4.40
CA ILE A 28 -4.01 -9.77 -4.14
C ILE A 28 -5.34 -10.38 -4.62
N ILE A 29 -6.48 -9.77 -4.27
CA ILE A 29 -7.80 -10.26 -4.68
C ILE A 29 -7.94 -10.19 -6.20
N GLY A 30 -7.61 -9.05 -6.82
CA GLY A 30 -7.73 -8.84 -8.27
C GLY A 30 -6.85 -9.80 -9.07
N SER A 31 -5.58 -9.95 -8.69
CA SER A 31 -4.67 -10.90 -9.35
C SER A 31 -5.09 -12.35 -9.16
N SER A 32 -5.67 -12.71 -8.00
CA SER A 32 -6.19 -14.06 -7.74
C SER A 32 -7.42 -14.38 -8.57
N VAL A 33 -8.35 -13.42 -8.70
CA VAL A 33 -9.55 -13.56 -9.56
C VAL A 33 -9.16 -13.73 -11.03
N MET A 34 -8.10 -13.06 -11.47
CA MET A 34 -7.55 -13.22 -12.82
C MET A 34 -6.68 -14.47 -13.00
N GLY A 35 -6.39 -15.22 -11.92
CA GLY A 35 -5.57 -16.44 -11.96
C GLY A 35 -4.08 -16.20 -12.18
N ILE A 36 -3.57 -14.99 -11.89
CA ILE A 36 -2.18 -14.58 -12.14
C ILE A 36 -1.40 -14.23 -10.87
N ALA A 37 -1.97 -14.46 -9.68
CA ALA A 37 -1.39 -14.07 -8.40
C ALA A 37 -0.05 -14.77 -8.08
N GLU A 38 0.12 -16.01 -8.52
CA GLU A 38 1.34 -16.80 -8.24
C GLU A 38 2.48 -16.53 -9.23
N ASP A 39 2.22 -15.78 -10.32
CA ASP A 39 3.23 -15.45 -11.32
C ASP A 39 4.27 -14.46 -10.75
N ASP A 40 5.55 -14.83 -10.75
CA ASP A 40 6.65 -14.00 -10.24
C ASP A 40 6.71 -12.63 -10.93
N PHE A 41 6.34 -12.58 -12.21
CA PHE A 41 6.26 -11.35 -12.95
C PHE A 41 5.12 -10.46 -12.44
N THR A 42 3.94 -11.02 -12.12
CA THR A 42 2.83 -10.28 -11.50
C THR A 42 3.26 -9.69 -10.17
N LYS A 43 3.91 -10.47 -9.28
CA LYS A 43 4.40 -9.96 -7.99
C LYS A 43 5.39 -8.79 -8.15
N THR A 44 6.31 -8.93 -9.10
CA THR A 44 7.28 -7.85 -9.41
C THR A 44 6.56 -6.63 -9.97
N PHE A 45 5.58 -6.83 -10.86
CA PHE A 45 4.79 -5.77 -11.46
C PHE A 45 3.98 -5.01 -10.42
N THR A 46 3.32 -5.71 -9.48
CA THR A 46 2.53 -5.07 -8.41
C THR A 46 3.38 -4.14 -7.54
N ILE A 47 4.65 -4.48 -7.31
CA ILE A 47 5.59 -3.60 -6.60
C ILE A 47 6.00 -2.42 -7.50
N ALA A 48 6.31 -2.69 -8.77
CA ALA A 48 6.78 -1.67 -9.70
C ALA A 48 5.74 -0.57 -9.98
N ILE A 49 4.45 -0.92 -10.07
CA ILE A 49 3.40 0.06 -10.36
C ILE A 49 3.14 1.05 -9.22
N GLN A 50 3.47 0.71 -7.97
CA GLN A 50 3.40 1.64 -6.83
C GLN A 50 4.28 2.87 -7.06
N LEU A 51 5.38 2.74 -7.82
CA LEU A 51 6.19 3.89 -8.22
C LEU A 51 5.38 4.91 -9.03
N GLY A 52 4.41 4.46 -9.84
CA GLY A 52 3.49 5.35 -10.55
C GLY A 52 2.62 6.15 -9.58
N ALA A 53 2.09 5.49 -8.54
CA ALA A 53 1.33 6.17 -7.49
C ALA A 53 2.21 7.18 -6.72
N ILE A 54 3.43 6.80 -6.33
CA ILE A 54 4.39 7.70 -5.67
C ILE A 54 4.71 8.91 -6.56
N LEU A 55 4.98 8.69 -7.84
CA LEU A 55 5.25 9.77 -8.80
C LEU A 55 4.06 10.72 -8.94
N SER A 56 2.82 10.25 -8.86
CA SER A 56 1.64 11.13 -8.90
C SER A 56 1.61 12.10 -7.71
N VAL A 57 1.99 11.65 -6.51
CA VAL A 57 2.10 12.49 -5.30
C VAL A 57 3.24 13.49 -5.45
N VAL A 58 4.40 13.05 -5.96
CA VAL A 58 5.53 13.93 -6.24
C VAL A 58 5.16 15.01 -7.25
N ALA A 59 4.43 14.66 -8.31
CA ALA A 59 3.99 15.61 -9.33
C ALA A 59 2.97 16.63 -8.78
N ILE A 60 1.92 16.16 -8.09
CA ILE A 60 0.87 17.02 -7.52
C ILE A 60 1.42 17.95 -6.44
N TYR A 61 2.31 17.43 -5.58
CA TYR A 61 2.84 18.15 -4.44
C TYR A 61 4.28 18.65 -4.63
N TRP A 62 4.77 18.74 -5.86
CA TRP A 62 6.16 19.11 -6.19
C TRP A 62 6.70 20.29 -5.38
N LYS A 63 5.92 21.39 -5.32
CA LYS A 63 6.30 22.59 -4.57
C LYS A 63 6.33 22.38 -3.06
N ARG A 64 5.51 21.47 -2.52
CA ARG A 64 5.45 21.15 -1.09
C ARG A 64 6.63 20.32 -0.62
N PHE A 65 7.45 19.73 -1.49
CA PHE A 65 8.69 19.08 -1.07
C PHE A 65 9.78 20.08 -0.67
N PHE A 66 9.71 21.35 -1.07
CA PHE A 66 10.71 22.35 -0.65
C PHE A 66 10.38 22.91 0.75
N GLN A 67 10.55 22.09 1.80
CA GLN A 67 10.33 22.46 3.20
C GLN A 67 11.65 22.68 3.97
N THR A 68 11.51 23.16 5.21
CA THR A 68 12.64 23.34 6.14
C THR A 68 13.26 22.01 6.56
N VAL A 69 14.53 22.02 6.96
CA VAL A 69 15.22 20.82 7.49
C VAL A 69 14.48 20.23 8.69
N ASN A 70 13.91 21.07 9.56
CA ASN A 70 13.17 20.61 10.74
C ASN A 70 11.93 19.78 10.37
N PHE A 71 11.27 20.08 9.24
CA PHE A 71 10.17 19.26 8.73
C PHE A 71 10.65 17.84 8.38
N TYR A 72 11.78 17.74 7.67
CA TYR A 72 12.36 16.45 7.29
C TYR A 72 12.86 15.64 8.48
N LEU A 73 13.40 16.28 9.53
CA LEU A 73 13.77 15.59 10.76
C LEU A 73 12.55 14.93 11.44
N LYS A 74 11.42 15.64 11.49
CA LYS A 74 10.16 15.09 12.03
C LYS A 74 9.61 13.96 11.16
N LEU A 75 9.69 14.10 9.83
CA LEU A 75 9.29 13.05 8.89
C LEU A 75 10.13 11.78 9.10
N VAL A 76 11.44 11.92 9.17
CA VAL A 76 12.37 10.81 9.43
C VAL A 76 12.09 10.18 10.80
N ALA A 77 11.85 10.99 11.83
CA ALA A 77 11.48 10.48 13.16
C ALA A 77 10.19 9.64 13.13
N GLY A 78 9.20 10.02 12.32
CA GLY A 78 7.98 9.22 12.10
C GLY A 78 8.21 7.97 11.26
N PHE A 79 9.17 8.00 10.34
CA PHE A 79 9.53 6.87 9.47
C PHE A 79 10.34 5.79 10.20
N ILE A 80 11.23 6.16 11.12
CA ILE A 80 12.15 5.22 11.78
C ILE A 80 11.43 4.01 12.41
N PRO A 81 10.36 4.16 13.23
CA PRO A 81 9.69 3.01 13.80
C PRO A 81 9.14 2.06 12.74
N ALA A 82 8.51 2.59 11.69
CA ALA A 82 7.98 1.79 10.59
C ALA A 82 9.10 1.06 9.83
N ALA A 83 10.23 1.72 9.56
CA ALA A 83 11.38 1.11 8.91
C ALA A 83 12.02 0.00 9.76
N VAL A 84 12.18 0.23 11.07
CA VAL A 84 12.78 -0.75 11.99
C VAL A 84 11.88 -1.98 12.11
N PHE A 85 10.60 -1.81 12.39
CA PHE A 85 9.68 -2.95 12.51
C PHE A 85 9.43 -3.63 11.17
N GLY A 86 9.35 -2.87 10.07
CA GLY A 86 9.22 -3.42 8.72
C GLY A 86 10.39 -4.33 8.36
N LEU A 87 11.63 -3.92 8.64
CA LEU A 87 12.81 -4.74 8.37
C LEU A 87 12.92 -5.96 9.32
N LEU A 88 12.61 -5.78 10.61
CA LEU A 88 12.72 -6.86 11.60
C LEU A 88 11.63 -7.93 11.44
N LEU A 89 10.46 -7.55 10.95
CA LEU A 89 9.28 -8.43 10.85
C LEU A 89 8.91 -8.76 9.40
N ASN A 90 9.78 -8.46 8.42
CA ASN A 90 9.44 -8.59 6.99
C ASN A 90 8.90 -9.98 6.63
N ASP A 91 9.66 -11.04 6.95
CA ASP A 91 9.27 -12.42 6.62
C ASP A 91 7.95 -12.84 7.29
N PHE A 92 7.70 -12.34 8.50
CA PHE A 92 6.46 -12.59 9.22
C PHE A 92 5.28 -11.87 8.54
N ILE A 93 5.45 -10.60 8.16
CA ILE A 93 4.45 -9.81 7.46
C ILE A 93 4.13 -10.45 6.11
N ASP A 94 5.14 -10.84 5.34
CA ASP A 94 4.96 -11.47 4.02
C ASP A 94 4.13 -12.76 4.15
N SER A 95 4.42 -13.61 5.15
CA SER A 95 3.64 -14.83 5.40
C SER A 95 2.17 -14.57 5.72
N LEU A 96 1.86 -13.43 6.36
CA LEU A 96 0.50 -13.02 6.66
C LEU A 96 -0.22 -12.48 5.42
N LEU A 97 0.50 -11.77 4.54
CA LEU A 97 -0.05 -11.18 3.32
C LEU A 97 -0.38 -12.23 2.25
N GLU A 98 0.30 -13.39 2.23
CA GLU A 98 -0.05 -14.50 1.34
C GLU A 98 -1.41 -15.16 1.71
N ASN A 99 -1.90 -14.96 2.93
CA ASN A 99 -3.16 -15.53 3.38
C ASN A 99 -4.34 -14.58 3.14
N VAL A 100 -5.16 -14.89 2.14
CA VAL A 100 -6.35 -14.11 1.77
C VAL A 100 -7.32 -13.90 2.94
N ILE A 101 -7.49 -14.88 3.83
CA ILE A 101 -8.39 -14.77 4.99
C ILE A 101 -7.83 -13.76 6.00
N VAL A 102 -6.52 -13.76 6.22
CA VAL A 102 -5.86 -12.78 7.09
C VAL A 102 -6.05 -11.38 6.52
N VAL A 103 -5.78 -11.18 5.23
CA VAL A 103 -5.96 -9.90 4.52
C VAL A 103 -7.41 -9.41 4.60
N ALA A 104 -8.39 -10.28 4.33
CA ALA A 104 -9.81 -9.92 4.41
C ALA A 104 -10.23 -9.53 5.83
N THR A 105 -9.71 -10.24 6.84
CA THR A 105 -10.01 -9.97 8.25
C THR A 105 -9.38 -8.65 8.71
N THR A 106 -8.13 -8.38 8.35
CA THR A 106 -7.46 -7.10 8.69
C THR A 106 -8.09 -5.91 7.96
N LEU A 107 -8.56 -6.08 6.72
CA LEU A 107 -9.35 -5.07 6.00
C LEU A 107 -10.62 -4.70 6.76
N LEU A 108 -11.39 -5.71 7.21
CA LEU A 108 -12.62 -5.50 7.96
C LEU A 108 -12.34 -4.81 9.30
N LEU A 109 -11.36 -5.32 10.06
CA LEU A 109 -10.98 -4.75 11.36
C LEU A 109 -10.44 -3.33 11.22
N GLY A 110 -9.61 -3.06 10.20
CA GLY A 110 -9.11 -1.73 9.87
C GLY A 110 -10.26 -0.77 9.57
N GLY A 111 -11.23 -1.19 8.78
CA GLY A 111 -12.45 -0.41 8.52
C GLY A 111 -13.23 -0.09 9.79
N ILE A 112 -13.38 -1.06 10.70
CA ILE A 112 -14.02 -0.83 12.01
C ILE A 112 -13.22 0.21 12.82
N VAL A 113 -11.90 0.09 12.90
CA VAL A 113 -11.04 1.06 13.61
C VAL A 113 -11.22 2.47 13.04
N LEU A 114 -11.23 2.62 11.71
CA LEU A 114 -11.42 3.91 11.05
C LEU A 114 -12.76 4.57 11.39
N ILE A 115 -13.85 3.79 11.61
CA ILE A 115 -15.14 4.34 12.04
C ILE A 115 -15.03 5.05 13.40
N TYR A 116 -14.15 4.58 14.28
CA TYR A 116 -14.01 5.12 15.63
C TYR A 116 -12.84 6.09 15.79
N VAL A 117 -11.90 6.15 14.83
CA VAL A 117 -10.69 6.98 14.93
C VAL A 117 -11.01 8.46 15.11
N ASP A 118 -12.07 8.96 14.45
CA ASP A 118 -12.53 10.35 14.54
C ASP A 118 -12.99 10.75 15.95
N LYS A 119 -13.28 9.77 16.83
CA LYS A 119 -13.70 10.03 18.22
C LYS A 119 -12.52 10.16 19.18
N TRP A 120 -11.31 9.76 18.78
CA TRP A 120 -10.13 9.76 19.65
C TRP A 120 -9.44 11.13 19.76
N PHE A 121 -9.63 11.98 18.75
CA PHE A 121 -9.01 13.31 18.67
C PHE A 121 -10.00 14.45 18.94
N LYS A 122 -11.16 14.13 19.54
CA LYS A 122 -12.13 15.12 20.03
C LYS A 122 -11.81 15.56 21.46
#